data_AF-A0A099EWC8-F1
#
_entry.id   AF-A0A099EWC8-F1
#
_cell.length_a   1.000
_cell.length_b   1.000
_cell.length_c   1.000
_cell.angle_alpha   90.00
_cell.angle_beta   90.00
_cell.angle_gamma   90.00
#
_symmetry.space_group_name_H-M   'P 1'
#
loop_
_entity.id
_entity.type
_entity.pdbx_description
1 polymer ?
#
loop_
_entity_poly.entity_id
_entity_poly.type
_entity_poly.pdbx_seq_one_letter_code
_entity_poly.pdbx_strand_id
1 'polypeptide(L)' 'MARATRSYGRAFWKRWTGYHVRSRIEAKMRCLKTFGERIAERDPDRQTAEIQIRIALMNRFSALGAAEIVRVG' A
#
# COMPACT_ATOMS: atom_id res chain seq x y z
N MET A 1 9.57 27.12 21.27
CA MET A 1 8.99 27.64 20.01
C MET A 1 9.57 27.00 18.74
N ALA A 2 10.87 26.71 18.61
CA ALA A 2 11.46 26.16 17.38
C ALA A 2 10.97 24.75 16.93
N ARG A 3 10.50 23.90 17.86
CA ARG A 3 9.96 22.56 17.54
C ARG A 3 8.65 22.61 16.76
N ALA A 4 7.77 23.57 17.09
CA ALA A 4 6.47 23.74 16.44
C ALA A 4 6.64 24.16 14.97
N THR A 5 7.46 25.18 14.70
CA THR A 5 7.73 25.65 13.33
C THR A 5 8.35 24.56 12.45
N ARG A 6 9.24 23.74 13.01
CA ARG A 6 9.87 22.60 12.32
C ARG A 6 8.90 21.44 12.10
N SER A 7 7.95 21.19 13.00
CA SER A 7 6.88 20.20 12.79
C SER A 7 5.86 20.67 11.75
N TYR A 8 5.51 21.96 11.72
CA TYR A 8 4.64 22.54 10.70
C TYR A 8 5.26 22.44 9.30
N GLY A 9 6.56 22.77 9.16
CA GLY A 9 7.27 22.60 7.90
C GLY A 9 7.34 21.15 7.43
N ARG A 10 7.55 20.20 8.35
CA ARG A 10 7.55 18.76 8.02
C ARG A 10 6.17 18.26 7.59
N ALA A 11 5.11 18.65 8.29
CA ALA A 11 3.75 18.26 7.95
C ALA A 11 3.35 18.81 6.56
N PHE A 12 3.68 20.07 6.30
CA PHE A 12 3.49 20.69 4.99
C PHE A 12 4.28 19.97 3.89
N TRP A 13 5.56 19.68 4.12
CA TRP A 13 6.40 18.94 3.18
C TRP A 13 5.85 17.53 2.89
N LYS A 14 5.43 16.78 3.91
CA LYS A 14 4.81 15.45 3.74
C LYS A 14 3.52 15.52 2.91
N ARG A 15 2.73 16.58 3.09
CA ARG A 15 1.50 16.81 2.32
C ARG A 15 1.82 17.17 0.87
N TRP A 16 2.75 18.09 0.63
CA TRP A 16 3.13 18.54 -0.71
C TRP A 16 3.79 17.43 -1.55
N THR A 17 4.62 16.61 -0.91
CA THR A 17 5.28 15.46 -1.57
C THR A 17 4.39 14.23 -1.75
N GLY A 18 3.15 14.25 -1.28
CA GLY A 18 2.26 13.07 -1.34
C GLY A 18 2.81 11.87 -0.56
N TYR A 19 3.62 12.11 0.48
CA TYR A 19 4.35 11.08 1.23
C TYR A 19 3.47 9.92 1.68
N HIS A 20 2.24 10.21 2.14
CA HIS A 20 1.30 9.18 2.59
C HIS A 20 0.84 8.26 1.46
N VAL A 21 0.58 8.79 0.26
CA VAL A 21 0.19 7.98 -0.90
C VAL A 21 1.35 7.10 -1.32
N ARG A 22 2.55 7.68 -1.43
CA ARG A 22 3.78 6.95 -1.76
C ARG A 22 4.06 5.82 -0.77
N SER A 23 4.00 6.12 0.53
CA SER A 23 4.20 5.12 1.59
C SER A 23 3.17 3.99 1.53
N ARG A 24 1.89 4.29 1.23
CA ARG A 24 0.85 3.26 1.04
C ARG A 24 1.13 2.37 -0.17
N ILE A 25 1.61 2.95 -1.27
CA ILE A 25 1.99 2.18 -2.47
C ILE A 25 3.20 1.29 -2.16
N GLU A 26 4.25 1.82 -1.51
CA GLU A 26 5.43 1.05 -1.09
C GLU A 26 5.05 -0.12 -0.18
N ALA A 27 4.14 0.09 0.77
CA ALA A 27 3.62 -0.97 1.63
C ALA A 27 2.85 -2.04 0.83
N LYS A 28 1.97 -1.65 -0.10
CA LYS A 28 1.27 -2.60 -0.98
C LYS A 28 2.24 -3.39 -1.88
N MET A 29 3.25 -2.73 -2.44
CA MET A 29 4.27 -3.36 -3.28
C MET A 29 5.13 -4.34 -2.49
N ARG A 30 5.49 -4.00 -1.23
CA ARG A 30 6.19 -4.92 -0.34
C ARG A 30 5.34 -6.16 -0.08
N CYS A 31 4.05 -5.99 0.21
CA CYS A 31 3.12 -7.10 0.41
C CYS A 31 3.05 -7.99 -0.84
N LEU A 32 2.87 -7.43 -2.04
CA LEU A 32 2.84 -8.17 -3.30
C LEU A 32 4.11 -9.00 -3.51
N LYS A 33 5.30 -8.43 -3.24
CA LYS A 33 6.60 -9.13 -3.37
C LYS A 33 6.75 -10.29 -2.38
N THR A 34 6.15 -10.17 -1.19
CA THR A 34 6.18 -11.22 -0.16
C THR A 34 5.06 -12.23 -0.28
N PHE A 35 4.03 -11.93 -1.07
CA PHE A 35 2.81 -12.72 -1.15
C PHE A 35 2.98 -13.89 -2.13
N GLY A 36 3.27 -15.08 -1.60
CA GLY A 36 3.55 -16.30 -2.36
C GLY A 36 5.05 -16.53 -2.60
N GLU A 37 5.40 -17.53 -3.41
CA GLU A 37 6.78 -17.70 -3.88
C GLU A 37 7.21 -16.50 -4.75
N ARG A 38 8.50 -16.43 -5.08
CA ARG A 38 9.00 -15.41 -6.01
C ARG A 38 8.24 -15.54 -7.34
N ILE A 39 7.89 -14.41 -7.97
CA ILE A 39 7.38 -14.41 -9.36
C ILE A 39 8.44 -15.12 -10.20
N ALA A 40 8.17 -16.38 -10.53
CA ALA A 40 9.15 -17.29 -11.12
C ALA A 40 9.02 -17.34 -12.64
N GLU A 41 7.87 -16.90 -13.15
CA GLU A 41 7.53 -16.96 -14.56
C GLU A 41 8.28 -15.87 -15.34
N ARG A 42 9.03 -16.32 -16.35
CA ARG A 42 9.89 -15.46 -17.18
C ARG A 42 9.18 -14.95 -18.43
N ASP A 43 8.07 -15.57 -18.79
CA ASP A 43 7.19 -15.10 -19.86
C ASP A 43 6.41 -13.86 -19.40
N PRO A 44 6.46 -12.73 -20.14
CA PRO A 44 5.87 -11.46 -19.71
C PRO A 44 4.35 -11.52 -19.57
N ASP A 45 3.66 -12.30 -20.42
CA ASP A 45 2.20 -12.41 -20.38
C ASP A 45 1.76 -13.23 -19.16
N ARG A 46 2.45 -14.35 -18.90
CA ARG A 46 2.17 -15.17 -17.71
C ARG A 46 2.59 -14.48 -16.41
N GLN A 47 3.67 -13.71 -16.42
CA GLN A 47 4.06 -12.85 -15.30
C GLN A 47 2.99 -11.80 -15.00
N THR A 48 2.41 -11.20 -16.03
CA THR A 48 1.30 -10.24 -15.89
C THR A 48 0.08 -10.93 -15.28
N ALA A 49 -0.30 -12.11 -15.77
CA ALA A 49 -1.41 -12.89 -15.21
C ALA A 49 -1.18 -13.23 -13.73
N GLU A 50 0.02 -13.66 -13.37
CA GLU A 50 0.41 -13.96 -11.98
C GLU A 50 0.25 -12.74 -11.06
N ILE A 51 0.72 -11.56 -11.50
CA ILE A 51 0.58 -10.31 -10.76
C ILE A 51 -0.90 -9.94 -10.58
N GLN A 52 -1.72 -10.04 -11.63
CA GLN A 52 -3.15 -9.72 -11.56
C GLN A 52 -3.89 -10.64 -10.58
N ILE A 53 -3.59 -11.94 -10.60
CA ILE A 53 -4.17 -12.91 -9.65
C ILE A 53 -3.79 -12.55 -8.21
N ARG A 54 -2.51 -12.24 -7.94
CA ARG A 54 -2.06 -11.82 -6.60
C ARG A 54 -2.77 -10.54 -6.13
N ILE A 55 -2.93 -9.56 -7.01
CA ILE A 55 -3.67 -8.32 -6.71
C ILE A 55 -5.13 -8.63 -6.37
N ALA A 56 -5.81 -9.48 -7.15
CA ALA A 56 -7.19 -9.88 -6.90
C ALA A 56 -7.34 -10.56 -5.52
N LEU A 57 -6.42 -11.46 -5.17
CA LEU A 57 -6.39 -12.12 -3.86
C LEU A 57 -6.16 -11.13 -2.72
N MET A 58 -5.18 -10.22 -2.85
CA MET A 58 -4.91 -9.17 -1.85
C MET A 58 -6.11 -8.26 -1.63
N ASN A 59 -6.81 -7.87 -2.71
CA ASN A 59 -8.02 -7.06 -2.63
C ASN A 59 -9.15 -7.82 -1.93
N ARG A 60 -9.32 -9.11 -2.22
CA ARG A 60 -10.31 -9.95 -1.54
C ARG A 60 -10.01 -10.09 -0.04
N PHE A 61 -8.76 -10.31 0.35
CA PHE A 61 -8.39 -10.32 1.77
C PHE A 61 -8.61 -8.98 2.45
N SER A 62 -8.33 -7.87 1.76
CA SER A 62 -8.62 -6.53 2.27
C SER A 62 -10.12 -6.32 2.49
N ALA A 63 -10.97 -6.82 1.59
CA ALA A 63 -12.43 -6.75 1.72
C ALA A 63 -12.95 -7.64 2.85
N LEU A 64 -12.41 -8.86 3.01
CA LEU A 64 -12.79 -9.77 4.10
C LEU A 64 -12.32 -9.28 5.48
N GLY A 65 -11.14 -8.64 5.55
CA GLY A 65 -10.56 -8.11 6.78
C GLY A 65 -11.10 -6.73 7.17
N ALA A 66 -11.84 -6.07 6.28
CA ALA A 66 -12.57 -4.85 6.62
C ALA A 66 -13.80 -5.24 7.45
N ALA A 67 -13.63 -5.40 8.76
CA ALA A 67 -14.77 -5.34 9.68
C ALA A 67 -15.46 -3.98 9.48
N GLU A 68 -16.78 -3.95 9.40
CA GLU A 68 -17.54 -2.71 9.46
C GLU A 68 -17.27 -2.05 10.82
N ILE A 69 -16.30 -1.13 10.87
CA ILE A 69 -16.08 -0.27 12.02
C ILE A 69 -17.19 0.78 11.99
N VAL A 70 -18.38 0.39 12.44
CA VAL A 70 -19.47 1.34 12.67
C VAL A 70 -19.12 2.15 13.90
N ARG A 71 -18.92 3.46 13.73
CA ARG A 71 -18.75 4.35 14.86
C ARG A 71 -20.13 4.57 15.48
N VAL A 72 -20.44 3.84 16.56
CA VAL A 72 -21.67 4.04 17.34
C VAL A 72 -21.52 5.36 18.11
N GLY A 73 -22.43 6.29 17.85
CA GLY A 73 -22.59 7.54 18.59
C GLY A 73 -23.59 7.41 19.71
#